data_AF-A0A397VRF1-F1
#
_entry.id   AF-A0A397VRF1-F1
#
_cell.length_a   1.000
_cell.length_b   1.000
_cell.length_c   1.000
_cell.angle_alpha   90.00
_cell.angle_beta   90.00
_cell.angle_gamma   90.00
#
_symmetry.space_group_name_H-M   'P 1'
#
loop_
_entity.id
_entity.type
_entity.pdbx_description
1 polymer ?
#
loop_
_entity_poly.entity_id
_entity_poly.type
_entity_poly.pdbx_seq_one_letter_code
_entity_poly.pdbx_strand_id
1 'polypeptide(L)'
;MSKRKAVSFKKSGAKRRVIENGNPQEESSGKSNIEPTVEELIEYENWQITNYVSDKAFIHVFSDLEKRYKFISNLLEFNQKCLENYKHIERDVLPRNRQDDLFRDAQDWRKNVLNGPKRGARFQISRLEELLKDLENEIDEFYEKNQEKNFEQKNNNE
;
A
#
# COMPACT_ATOMS: atom_id res chain seq x y z
N MET A 1 32.12 -27.77 -19.02
CA MET A 1 32.89 -27.13 -17.94
C MET A 1 32.20 -25.84 -17.51
N SER A 2 31.63 -25.78 -16.32
CA SER A 2 31.54 -24.55 -15.53
C SER A 2 31.17 -24.92 -14.10
N LYS A 3 32.16 -24.86 -13.20
CA LYS A 3 32.02 -25.18 -11.78
C LYS A 3 31.40 -23.96 -11.09
N ARG A 4 30.19 -24.08 -10.53
CA ARG A 4 29.68 -23.06 -9.60
C ARG A 4 30.40 -23.24 -8.26
N LYS A 5 31.20 -22.24 -7.90
CA LYS A 5 31.82 -22.12 -6.57
C LYS A 5 30.73 -21.80 -5.55
N ALA A 6 30.67 -22.59 -4.49
CA ALA A 6 29.98 -22.22 -3.26
C ALA A 6 30.74 -21.06 -2.61
N VAL A 7 30.04 -19.96 -2.31
CA VAL A 7 30.60 -18.88 -1.49
C VAL A 7 30.00 -19.04 -0.10
N SER A 8 30.84 -19.53 0.81
CA SER A 8 30.61 -19.53 2.24
C SER A 8 30.77 -18.10 2.74
N PHE A 9 29.77 -17.58 3.46
CA PHE A 9 29.95 -16.39 4.28
C PHE A 9 30.03 -16.79 5.74
N LYS A 10 31.20 -16.48 6.30
CA LYS A 10 31.61 -16.72 7.67
C LYS A 10 30.75 -15.91 8.64
N LYS A 11 30.38 -16.55 9.74
CA LYS A 11 30.03 -15.87 11.00
C LYS A 11 31.18 -14.95 11.42
N SER A 12 30.91 -13.67 11.65
CA SER A 12 31.75 -12.82 12.50
C SER A 12 30.88 -12.23 13.60
N GLY A 13 31.16 -12.64 14.84
CA GLY A 13 30.62 -12.00 16.03
C GLY A 13 31.40 -10.74 16.41
N ALA A 14 30.95 -10.14 17.52
CA ALA A 14 31.42 -8.93 18.21
C ALA A 14 30.81 -7.62 17.65
N LYS A 15 30.29 -6.68 18.46
CA LYS A 15 30.50 -6.39 19.89
C LYS A 15 29.35 -5.49 20.37
N ARG A 16 28.71 -5.83 21.49
CA ARG A 16 27.81 -4.90 22.21
C ARG A 16 28.60 -3.64 22.61
N ARG A 17 28.06 -2.46 22.29
CA ARG A 17 28.36 -1.24 23.05
C ARG A 17 27.06 -0.74 23.66
N VAL A 18 27.11 -0.59 24.97
CA VAL A 18 26.16 0.14 25.81
C VAL A 18 26.39 1.62 25.58
N ILE A 19 25.35 2.39 25.30
CA ILE A 19 25.29 3.81 25.62
C ILE A 19 23.89 4.09 26.19
N GLU A 20 23.88 4.42 27.48
CA GLU A 20 22.74 4.93 28.24
C GLU A 20 22.53 6.43 27.99
N ASN A 21 21.24 6.78 27.97
CA ASN A 21 20.60 8.03 28.42
C ASN A 21 20.64 9.29 27.56
N GLY A 22 19.43 9.65 27.09
CA GLY A 22 19.02 10.96 26.63
C GLY A 22 17.51 11.00 26.33
N ASN A 23 16.69 11.02 27.38
CA ASN A 23 15.23 11.27 27.53
C ASN A 23 14.21 10.86 26.44
N PRO A 24 13.11 10.16 26.81
CA PRO A 24 12.02 9.82 25.91
C PRO A 24 10.99 10.97 25.87
N GLN A 25 10.63 11.46 24.69
CA GLN A 25 9.43 12.27 24.56
C GLN A 25 8.55 11.76 23.41
N GLU A 26 7.51 11.07 23.87
CA GLU A 26 6.18 10.88 23.29
C GLU A 26 6.06 10.00 22.05
N GLU A 27 5.86 8.72 22.37
CA GLU A 27 5.17 7.72 21.56
C GLU A 27 3.78 8.22 21.15
N SER A 28 3.66 8.61 19.89
CA SER A 28 2.39 8.61 19.17
C SER A 28 2.38 7.37 18.29
N SER A 29 1.51 6.41 18.64
CA SER A 29 1.24 5.14 17.97
C SER A 29 0.64 5.27 16.55
N GLY A 30 1.19 6.14 15.70
CA GLY A 30 1.05 6.00 14.24
C GLY A 30 2.27 5.25 13.74
N LYS A 31 2.14 4.38 12.73
CA LYS A 31 3.29 3.72 12.07
C LYS A 31 4.42 4.73 11.98
N SER A 32 5.45 4.49 12.77
CA SER A 32 6.49 5.46 12.99
C SER A 32 7.05 5.84 11.61
N ASN A 33 7.06 7.14 11.28
CA ASN A 33 7.77 7.70 10.11
C ASN A 33 9.30 7.53 10.26
N ILE A 34 9.74 6.42 10.85
CA ILE A 34 11.13 6.04 11.00
C ILE A 34 11.61 5.75 9.58
N GLU A 35 12.51 6.60 9.15
CA GLU A 35 13.25 6.38 7.93
C GLU A 35 14.00 5.05 8.06
N PRO A 36 13.80 4.09 7.14
CA PRO A 36 14.45 2.81 7.24
C PRO A 36 15.97 3.02 7.23
N THR A 37 16.64 2.23 8.04
CA THR A 37 18.10 2.19 8.10
C THR A 37 18.71 1.73 6.78
N VAL A 38 19.99 1.98 6.58
CA VAL A 38 20.72 1.50 5.39
C VAL A 38 20.71 -0.03 5.36
N GLU A 39 20.87 -0.67 6.51
CA GLU A 39 20.80 -2.12 6.68
C GLU A 39 19.45 -2.68 6.22
N GLU A 40 18.33 -2.08 6.64
CA GLU A 40 17.00 -2.49 6.21
C GLU A 40 16.77 -2.27 4.71
N LEU A 41 17.20 -1.12 4.17
CA LEU A 41 17.04 -0.80 2.75
C LEU A 41 17.80 -1.76 1.83
N ILE A 42 18.97 -2.26 2.24
CA ILE A 42 19.74 -3.24 1.47
C ILE A 42 19.04 -4.60 1.43
N GLU A 43 18.21 -4.92 2.42
CA GLU A 43 17.41 -6.16 2.47
C GLU A 43 16.11 -6.08 1.65
N TYR A 44 15.70 -4.89 1.21
CA TYR A 44 14.46 -4.73 0.44
C TYR A 44 14.57 -5.37 -0.95
N GLU A 45 13.54 -6.10 -1.33
CA GLU A 45 13.30 -6.49 -2.71
C GLU A 45 12.85 -5.29 -3.56
N ASN A 46 13.00 -5.37 -4.88
CA ASN A 46 12.68 -4.27 -5.81
C ASN A 46 11.26 -3.68 -5.60
N TRP A 47 10.28 -4.52 -5.30
CA TRP A 47 8.89 -4.09 -5.08
C TRP A 47 8.72 -3.35 -3.74
N GLN A 48 9.49 -3.71 -2.71
CA GLN A 48 9.48 -3.02 -1.41
C GLN A 48 10.09 -1.63 -1.56
N ILE A 49 11.22 -1.50 -2.27
CA ILE A 49 11.85 -0.20 -2.58
C ILE A 49 10.86 0.68 -3.36
N THR A 50 10.22 0.12 -4.38
CA THR A 50 9.26 0.87 -5.22
C THR A 50 8.08 1.39 -4.40
N ASN A 51 7.53 0.56 -3.50
CA ASN A 51 6.46 0.99 -2.59
C ASN A 51 6.94 2.07 -1.64
N TYR A 52 8.08 1.88 -0.96
CA TYR A 52 8.65 2.87 -0.04
C TYR A 52 8.84 4.24 -0.70
N VAL A 53 9.46 4.28 -1.88
CA VAL A 53 9.68 5.53 -2.63
C VAL A 53 8.36 6.17 -3.04
N SER A 54 7.40 5.36 -3.50
CA SER A 54 6.07 5.85 -3.92
C SER A 54 5.29 6.42 -2.74
N ASP A 55 5.32 5.76 -1.58
CA ASP A 55 4.62 6.18 -0.37
C ASP A 55 5.23 7.49 0.16
N LYS A 56 6.56 7.61 0.17
CA LYS A 56 7.25 8.87 0.50
C LYS A 56 6.88 10.00 -0.45
N ALA A 57 6.88 9.76 -1.75
CA ALA A 57 6.48 10.75 -2.75
C ALA A 57 5.01 11.16 -2.58
N PHE A 58 4.13 10.19 -2.32
CA PHE A 58 2.71 10.42 -2.09
C PHE A 58 2.47 11.33 -0.88
N ILE A 59 3.07 11.02 0.28
CA ILE A 59 2.97 11.84 1.49
C ILE A 59 3.54 13.24 1.25
N HIS A 60 4.66 13.34 0.51
CA HIS A 60 5.28 14.63 0.21
C HIS A 60 4.39 15.53 -0.67
N VAL A 61 3.79 14.97 -1.73
CA VAL A 61 2.91 15.72 -2.64
C VAL A 61 1.57 16.06 -1.98
N PHE A 62 1.05 15.16 -1.15
CA PHE A 62 -0.21 15.31 -0.44
C PHE A 62 0.03 15.34 1.07
N SER A 63 0.63 16.42 1.57
CA SER A 63 0.94 16.55 3.00
C SER A 63 -0.33 16.54 3.88
N ASP A 64 -1.41 17.09 3.34
CA ASP A 64 -2.73 17.17 3.98
C ASP A 64 -3.44 15.81 3.98
N LEU A 65 -3.88 15.37 5.16
CA LEU A 65 -4.54 14.07 5.37
C LEU A 65 -5.85 13.95 4.58
N GLU A 66 -6.67 15.00 4.58
CA GLU A 66 -7.96 14.98 3.84
C GLU A 66 -7.74 14.89 2.33
N LYS A 67 -6.73 15.59 1.79
CA LYS A 67 -6.34 15.46 0.38
C LYS A 67 -5.83 14.06 0.05
N ARG A 68 -5.05 13.42 0.93
CA ARG A 68 -4.63 12.02 0.75
C ARG A 68 -5.82 11.10 0.70
N TYR A 69 -6.70 11.20 1.69
CA TYR A 69 -7.94 10.42 1.75
C TYR A 69 -8.74 10.58 0.46
N LYS A 70 -9.05 11.81 0.07
CA LYS A 70 -9.81 12.12 -1.15
C LYS A 70 -9.16 11.56 -2.42
N PHE A 71 -7.84 11.63 -2.54
CA PHE A 71 -7.14 11.06 -3.69
C PHE A 71 -7.30 9.54 -3.75
N ILE A 72 -7.07 8.84 -2.63
CA ILE A 72 -7.20 7.38 -2.57
C ILE A 72 -8.65 6.95 -2.79
N SER A 73 -9.64 7.65 -2.22
CA SER A 73 -11.07 7.36 -2.46
C SER A 73 -11.44 7.48 -3.93
N ASN A 74 -11.00 8.54 -4.62
CA ASN A 74 -11.24 8.71 -6.05
C ASN A 74 -10.56 7.61 -6.88
N LEU A 75 -9.34 7.23 -6.51
CA LEU A 75 -8.61 6.16 -7.19
C LEU A 75 -9.27 4.79 -6.97
N LEU A 76 -9.82 4.54 -5.78
CA LEU A 76 -10.61 3.35 -5.48
C LEU A 76 -11.85 3.30 -6.36
N GLU A 77 -12.63 4.39 -6.41
CA GLU A 77 -13.84 4.48 -7.25
C GLU A 77 -13.51 4.22 -8.72
N PHE A 78 -12.44 4.83 -9.25
CA PHE A 78 -11.98 4.58 -10.61
C PHE A 78 -11.73 3.09 -10.87
N ASN A 79 -11.01 2.40 -9.98
CA ASN A 79 -10.71 0.97 -10.14
C ASN A 79 -11.96 0.09 -10.00
N GLN A 80 -12.90 0.45 -9.13
CA GLN A 80 -14.21 -0.21 -9.03
C GLN A 80 -14.99 -0.08 -10.35
N LYS A 81 -14.98 1.11 -10.97
CA LYS A 81 -15.56 1.32 -12.31
C LYS A 81 -14.85 0.54 -13.41
N CYS A 82 -13.51 0.40 -13.36
CA CYS A 82 -12.82 -0.51 -14.27
C CYS A 82 -13.30 -1.95 -14.11
N LEU A 83 -13.48 -2.44 -12.86
CA LEU A 83 -13.96 -3.79 -12.60
C LEU A 83 -15.41 -4.01 -13.09
N GLU A 84 -16.29 -3.02 -12.93
CA GLU A 84 -17.63 -3.02 -13.52
C GLU A 84 -17.58 -3.16 -15.04
N ASN A 85 -16.71 -2.38 -15.71
CA ASN A 85 -16.54 -2.45 -17.17
C ASN A 85 -16.02 -3.82 -17.63
N TYR A 86 -15.07 -4.43 -16.91
CA TYR A 86 -14.65 -5.79 -17.22
C TYR A 86 -15.79 -6.82 -17.08
N LYS A 87 -16.64 -6.68 -16.05
CA LYS A 87 -17.82 -7.54 -15.89
C LYS A 87 -18.82 -7.30 -17.02
N HIS A 88 -19.03 -6.06 -17.45
CA HIS A 88 -19.90 -5.71 -18.57
C HIS A 88 -19.41 -6.36 -19.88
N ILE A 89 -18.12 -6.30 -20.19
CA ILE A 89 -17.56 -6.98 -21.38
C ILE A 89 -17.87 -8.48 -21.36
N GLU A 90 -17.58 -9.17 -20.25
CA GLU A 90 -17.84 -10.61 -20.15
C GLU A 90 -19.32 -10.97 -20.25
N ARG A 91 -20.17 -10.11 -19.68
CA ARG A 91 -21.60 -10.38 -19.54
C ARG A 91 -22.33 -10.03 -20.83
N ASP A 92 -22.10 -8.85 -21.36
CA ASP A 92 -23.00 -8.21 -22.32
C ASP A 92 -22.38 -8.07 -23.72
N VAL A 93 -21.05 -8.16 -23.84
CA VAL A 93 -20.34 -8.01 -25.12
C VAL A 93 -19.90 -9.36 -25.69
N LEU A 94 -19.33 -10.26 -24.88
CA LEU A 94 -18.83 -11.53 -25.39
C LEU A 94 -19.97 -12.49 -25.75
N PRO A 95 -19.88 -13.19 -26.90
CA PRO A 95 -20.87 -14.19 -27.29
C PRO A 95 -20.94 -15.32 -26.26
N ARG A 96 -22.17 -15.66 -25.86
CA ARG A 96 -22.46 -16.74 -24.91
C ARG A 96 -23.02 -17.99 -25.56
N ASN A 97 -23.62 -17.82 -26.74
CA ASN A 97 -24.17 -18.93 -27.50
C ASN A 97 -23.02 -19.71 -28.12
N ARG A 98 -22.96 -21.02 -27.87
CA ARG A 98 -21.92 -21.90 -28.44
C ARG A 98 -22.03 -22.06 -29.97
N GLN A 99 -23.18 -21.70 -30.54
CA GLN A 99 -23.42 -21.70 -31.97
C GLN A 99 -23.01 -20.38 -32.65
N ASP A 100 -22.56 -19.39 -31.87
CA ASP A 100 -21.99 -18.17 -32.44
C ASP A 100 -20.59 -18.49 -33.01
N ASP A 101 -20.34 -18.08 -34.25
CA ASP A 101 -19.09 -18.36 -34.95
C ASP A 101 -17.86 -17.82 -34.18
N LEU A 102 -18.04 -16.73 -33.42
CA LEU A 102 -16.98 -16.10 -32.64
C LEU A 102 -16.87 -16.65 -31.21
N PHE A 103 -17.70 -17.61 -30.80
CA PHE A 103 -17.76 -18.09 -29.42
C PHE A 103 -16.40 -18.59 -28.91
N ARG A 104 -15.72 -19.43 -29.70
CA ARG A 104 -14.44 -20.05 -29.28
C ARG A 104 -13.35 -18.99 -29.11
N ASP A 105 -13.19 -18.14 -30.12
CA ASP A 105 -12.19 -17.06 -30.12
C ASP A 105 -12.44 -16.08 -28.97
N ALA A 106 -13.70 -15.75 -28.70
CA ALA A 106 -14.08 -14.91 -27.57
C ALA A 106 -13.73 -15.51 -26.20
N GLN A 107 -13.95 -16.82 -26.01
CA GLN A 107 -13.58 -17.49 -24.76
C GLN A 107 -12.06 -17.62 -24.58
N ASP A 108 -11.32 -17.88 -25.67
CA ASP A 108 -9.86 -17.93 -25.63
C ASP A 108 -9.27 -16.54 -25.34
N TRP A 109 -9.79 -15.51 -26.01
CA TRP A 109 -9.40 -14.12 -25.74
C TRP A 109 -9.71 -13.73 -24.29
N ARG A 110 -10.90 -14.06 -23.77
CA ARG A 110 -11.25 -13.80 -22.36
C ARG A 110 -10.23 -14.45 -21.41
N LYS A 111 -9.88 -15.71 -21.66
CA LYS A 111 -8.97 -16.48 -20.81
C LYS A 111 -7.55 -15.89 -20.81
N ASN A 112 -7.04 -15.55 -21.98
CA ASN A 112 -5.64 -15.18 -22.18
C ASN A 112 -5.39 -13.68 -22.04
N VAL A 113 -6.41 -12.84 -22.26
CA VAL A 113 -6.28 -11.38 -22.29
C VAL A 113 -7.07 -10.73 -21.16
N LEU A 114 -8.37 -11.00 -21.04
CA LEU A 114 -9.24 -10.23 -20.13
C LEU A 114 -9.04 -10.57 -18.64
N ASN A 115 -8.78 -11.83 -18.32
CA ASN A 115 -8.69 -12.30 -16.93
C ASN A 115 -7.54 -11.64 -16.15
N GLY A 116 -6.40 -11.39 -16.78
CA GLY A 116 -5.23 -10.78 -16.15
C GLY A 116 -5.52 -9.36 -15.64
N PRO A 117 -5.87 -8.40 -16.52
CA PRO A 117 -6.26 -7.04 -16.13
C PRO A 117 -7.41 -7.00 -15.13
N LYS A 118 -8.43 -7.85 -15.28
CA LYS A 118 -9.53 -7.94 -14.32
C LYS A 118 -9.06 -8.37 -12.92
N ARG A 119 -8.14 -9.34 -12.85
CA ARG A 119 -7.52 -9.75 -11.58
C ARG A 119 -6.65 -8.62 -11.00
N GLY A 120 -5.91 -7.93 -11.86
CA GLY A 120 -5.12 -6.75 -11.48
C GLY A 120 -5.99 -5.65 -10.85
N ALA A 121 -7.12 -5.31 -11.47
CA ALA A 121 -8.05 -4.32 -10.92
C ALA A 121 -8.60 -4.73 -9.54
N ARG A 122 -8.92 -6.01 -9.33
CA ARG A 122 -9.34 -6.51 -8.01
C ARG A 122 -8.23 -6.37 -6.96
N PHE A 123 -6.99 -6.69 -7.33
CA PHE A 123 -5.86 -6.53 -6.43
C PHE A 123 -5.64 -5.07 -6.04
N GLN A 124 -5.77 -4.15 -7.00
CA GLN A 124 -5.67 -2.71 -6.71
C GLN A 124 -6.79 -2.22 -5.80
N ILE A 125 -8.03 -2.66 -6.03
CA ILE A 125 -9.17 -2.35 -5.13
C ILE A 125 -8.85 -2.76 -3.70
N SER A 126 -8.45 -4.02 -3.46
CA SER A 126 -8.16 -4.50 -2.11
C SER A 126 -7.01 -3.73 -1.45
N ARG A 127 -5.94 -3.42 -2.20
CA ARG A 127 -4.83 -2.61 -1.69
C ARG A 127 -5.29 -1.21 -1.29
N LEU A 128 -6.14 -0.58 -2.10
CA LEU A 128 -6.64 0.78 -1.83
C LEU A 128 -7.64 0.80 -0.67
N GLU A 129 -8.44 -0.25 -0.49
CA GLU A 129 -9.33 -0.42 0.67
C GLU A 129 -8.52 -0.53 1.97
N GLU A 130 -7.44 -1.32 1.98
CA GLU A 130 -6.52 -1.41 3.12
C GLU A 130 -5.87 -0.06 3.43
N LEU A 131 -5.41 0.65 2.41
CA LEU A 131 -4.79 1.97 2.59
C LEU A 131 -5.79 3.03 3.08
N LEU A 132 -7.04 3.00 2.62
CA LEU A 132 -8.08 3.90 3.16
C LEU A 132 -8.34 3.63 4.63
N LYS A 133 -8.42 2.37 5.03
CA LYS A 133 -8.62 2.02 6.43
C LYS A 133 -7.47 2.54 7.31
N ASP A 134 -6.23 2.42 6.85
CA ASP A 134 -5.08 2.97 7.55
C ASP A 134 -5.19 4.51 7.67
N LEU A 135 -5.59 5.21 6.60
CA LEU A 135 -5.80 6.65 6.61
C LEU A 135 -6.97 7.10 7.51
N GLU A 136 -8.05 6.33 7.57
CA GLU A 136 -9.20 6.60 8.45
C GLU A 136 -8.76 6.55 9.91
N ASN A 137 -8.01 5.53 10.29
CA ASN A 137 -7.45 5.44 11.65
C ASN A 137 -6.50 6.61 11.95
N GLU A 138 -5.63 7.00 11.01
CA GLU A 138 -4.74 8.17 11.18
C GLU A 138 -5.53 9.48 11.38
N ILE A 139 -6.65 9.64 10.67
CA ILE A 139 -7.52 10.80 10.80
C ILE A 139 -8.22 10.80 12.17
N ASP A 140 -8.77 9.66 12.59
CA ASP A 140 -9.44 9.52 13.88
C ASP A 140 -8.48 9.84 15.03
N GLU A 141 -7.27 9.27 15.02
CA GLU A 141 -6.22 9.56 16.00
C GLU A 141 -5.83 11.05 16.02
N PHE A 142 -5.77 11.69 14.85
CA PHE A 142 -5.47 13.12 14.77
C PHE A 142 -6.54 13.97 15.45
N TYR A 143 -7.81 13.64 15.27
CA TYR A 143 -8.91 14.35 15.90
C TYR A 143 -9.00 14.09 17.41
N GLU A 144 -8.81 12.86 17.86
CA GLU A 144 -8.78 12.50 19.29
C GLU A 144 -7.69 13.29 20.04
N LYS A 145 -6.46 13.28 19.54
CA LYS A 145 -5.32 14.02 20.14
C LYS A 145 -5.55 15.53 20.20
N ASN A 146 -6.24 16.08 19.20
CA ASN A 146 -6.55 17.51 19.18
C ASN A 146 -7.68 17.87 20.17
N GLN A 147 -8.61 16.97 20.46
CA GLN A 147 -9.62 17.19 21.50
C GLN A 147 -9.00 17.16 22.90
N GLU A 148 -8.16 16.16 23.20
CA GLU A 148 -7.49 16.02 24.50
C GLU A 148 -6.67 17.27 24.86
N LYS A 149 -5.86 17.77 23.92
CA LYS A 149 -5.07 19.00 24.10
C LYS A 149 -5.91 20.23 24.42
N ASN A 150 -7.10 20.33 23.81
CA ASN A 150 -8.03 21.44 24.06
C ASN A 150 -8.70 21.33 25.45
N PHE A 151 -8.89 20.13 25.99
CA PHE A 151 -9.39 19.93 27.35
C PHE A 151 -8.33 20.23 28.41
N GLU A 152 -7.08 19.79 28.20
CA GLU A 152 -5.96 20.07 29.11
C GLU A 152 -5.66 21.57 29.22
N GLN A 153 -5.71 22.31 28.11
CA GLN A 153 -5.51 23.76 28.13
C GLN A 153 -6.63 24.54 28.84
N LYS A 154 -7.86 24.00 28.87
CA LYS A 154 -8.97 24.62 29.61
C LYS A 154 -8.83 24.42 31.12
N ASN A 155 -8.41 23.23 31.55
CA ASN A 155 -8.26 22.90 32.98
C ASN A 155 -7.05 23.56 33.65
N ASN A 156 -6.05 23.99 32.87
CA ASN A 156 -4.87 24.70 33.40
C ASN A 156 -5.03 26.23 33.50
N ASN A 157 -6.17 26.78 33.05
CA ASN A 157 -6.46 28.22 33.06
C ASN A 157 -7.58 28.62 34.05
N GLU A 158 -8.08 27.68 34.87
CA GLU A 158 -8.94 27.93 36.04
C GLU A 158 -8.11 27.89 37.34
#